data_AF-A0A3P8XZ76-F1
#
_entry.id   AF-A0A3P8XZ76-F1
#
_cell.length_a   1.000
_cell.length_b   1.000
_cell.length_c   1.000
_cell.angle_alpha   90.00
_cell.angle_beta   90.00
_cell.angle_gamma   90.00
#
_symmetry.space_group_name_H-M   'P 1'
#
loop_
_entity.id
_entity.type
_entity.pdbx_description
1 polymer ?
#
loop_
_entity_poly.entity_id
_entity_poly.type
_entity_poly.pdbx_seq_one_letter_code
_entity_poly.pdbx_strand_id
1 'polypeptide(L)'
;TSGGHTDSWVAISTCSGVRGLIGLNSNNTYYLEPIGGLDSLHHSLVSAEDVPIRGGACGHGHQTGHPNLLSDLLKPLHPFPRVFSRCSKRDLDNYFQKGGGMCLFNMPDMKDLVGGKRCGNGFVEDGEECDCGETEECSNDCCNANNCTLKEEAQCAHGVCCEGCKLKQAGTMCRGPAGACDLPEYCTGGSPYCPSNVYLLDGSSCQFGHAYCYNGMCLTHEQQCLQLWGYGARPAHDACFQDVNAAGNAFGNCGKDGQGNYMKCEKSDAKCGKIQCHSAAKKPKGTNAVSIDTTIRTDGMEVKCRGTYVYSTQDGQGDLPDPGLVMTGTKCGEGKVCRDRRCQNASFSELESCIARCHNHGVCNSNGNCHCDRGWAPPFCEKPGLGGSVDSGPVQYHSQLGLVVGLLLVFLVLLPGVLIALYCYKIKNSYYHRWLSQREKNTKADR
;
A
#
# COMPACT_ATOMS: atom_id res chain seq x y z
N THR A 1 2.62 1.63 -19.58
CA THR A 1 2.62 1.45 -21.04
C THR A 1 1.84 0.19 -21.38
N SER A 2 0.52 0.25 -21.28
CA SER A 2 -0.33 -0.51 -22.21
C SER A 2 -0.31 0.25 -23.53
N GLY A 3 -0.28 -0.45 -24.67
CA GLY A 3 -0.55 0.21 -25.95
C GLY A 3 -2.03 0.57 -25.95
N GLY A 4 -2.36 1.86 -25.99
CA GLY A 4 -3.73 2.31 -26.21
C GLY A 4 -4.02 2.38 -27.71
N HIS A 5 -5.24 2.00 -28.10
CA HIS A 5 -5.76 2.14 -29.45
C HIS A 5 -6.27 3.57 -29.67
N THR A 6 -6.53 3.96 -30.92
CA THR A 6 -7.26 5.19 -31.20
C THR A 6 -8.64 5.12 -30.53
N ASP A 7 -9.08 6.20 -29.88
CA ASP A 7 -10.33 6.28 -29.09
C ASP A 7 -10.36 5.48 -27.78
N SER A 8 -9.21 5.02 -27.28
CA SER A 8 -9.09 4.46 -25.92
C SER A 8 -9.29 5.53 -24.83
N TRP A 9 -9.89 5.09 -23.72
CA TRP A 9 -10.21 5.94 -22.57
C TRP A 9 -9.28 5.65 -21.39
N VAL A 10 -9.00 6.67 -20.58
CA VAL A 10 -8.21 6.52 -19.35
C VAL A 10 -8.84 7.34 -18.23
N ALA A 11 -9.17 6.68 -17.12
CA ALA A 11 -9.55 7.31 -15.87
C ALA A 11 -8.32 7.39 -14.95
N ILE A 12 -8.14 8.53 -14.29
CA ILE A 12 -7.02 8.77 -13.36
C ILE A 12 -7.59 9.11 -11.99
N SER A 13 -7.29 8.27 -11.00
CA SER A 13 -7.43 8.59 -9.59
C SER A 13 -6.04 8.82 -9.02
N THR A 14 -5.87 9.86 -8.21
CA THR A 14 -4.56 10.26 -7.69
C THR A 14 -4.66 10.65 -6.22
N CYS A 15 -3.54 10.54 -5.49
CA CYS A 15 -3.46 11.03 -4.12
C CYS A 15 -3.13 12.52 -4.09
N SER A 16 -3.46 13.16 -2.97
CA SER A 16 -3.03 14.53 -2.71
C SER A 16 -1.52 14.69 -2.90
N GLY A 17 -1.11 15.80 -3.52
CA GLY A 17 0.30 16.14 -3.71
C GLY A 17 1.04 15.36 -4.80
N VAL A 18 0.44 14.34 -5.41
CA VAL A 18 1.08 13.55 -6.47
C VAL A 18 1.38 14.41 -7.69
N ARG A 19 2.61 14.29 -8.19
CA ARG A 19 3.08 14.88 -9.45
C ARG A 19 3.63 13.78 -10.32
N GLY A 20 3.51 13.92 -11.62
CA GLY A 20 4.11 12.95 -12.51
C GLY A 20 3.73 13.13 -13.96
N LEU A 21 4.27 12.25 -14.78
CA LEU A 21 3.96 12.17 -16.20
C LEU A 21 3.06 10.97 -16.43
N ILE A 22 2.00 11.22 -17.19
CA ILE A 22 1.03 10.23 -17.64
C ILE A 22 1.23 10.07 -19.14
N GLY A 23 1.94 9.02 -19.52
CA GLY A 23 2.10 8.66 -20.93
C GLY A 23 0.97 7.74 -21.37
N LEU A 24 0.08 8.21 -22.25
CA LEU A 24 -0.98 7.41 -22.85
C LEU A 24 -0.46 6.62 -24.06
N ASN A 25 0.30 7.28 -24.94
CA ASN A 25 0.92 6.65 -26.10
C ASN A 25 2.22 7.37 -26.49
N SER A 26 2.70 7.13 -27.72
CA SER A 26 3.93 7.76 -28.22
C SER A 26 3.82 9.28 -28.41
N ASN A 27 2.64 9.86 -28.53
CA ASN A 27 2.48 11.28 -28.84
C ASN A 27 1.78 12.03 -27.71
N ASN A 28 0.99 11.34 -26.89
CA ASN A 28 0.18 11.91 -25.83
C ASN A 28 0.81 11.62 -24.48
N THR A 29 1.53 12.60 -23.95
CA THR A 29 2.03 12.60 -22.57
C THR A 29 1.47 13.82 -21.86
N TYR A 30 0.96 13.64 -20.65
CA TYR A 30 0.43 14.71 -19.82
C TYR A 30 1.26 14.83 -18.55
N TYR A 31 1.42 16.04 -18.05
CA TYR A 31 1.99 16.33 -16.75
C TYR A 31 0.87 16.62 -15.76
N LEU A 32 0.88 15.89 -14.65
CA LEU A 32 -0.04 16.03 -13.54
C LEU A 32 0.63 16.83 -12.43
N GLU A 33 -0.01 17.90 -11.95
CA GLU A 33 0.48 18.68 -10.81
C GLU A 33 -0.64 19.19 -9.88
N PRO A 34 -0.42 19.26 -8.56
CA PRO A 34 -1.39 19.81 -7.62
C PRO A 34 -1.64 21.31 -7.81
N ILE A 35 -2.90 21.72 -7.75
CA ILE A 35 -3.33 23.12 -7.81
C ILE A 35 -3.26 23.71 -6.39
N GLY A 36 -2.24 24.49 -6.08
CA GLY A 36 -2.12 25.19 -4.78
C GLY A 36 -1.18 24.55 -3.74
N GLY A 37 -0.22 23.73 -4.17
CA GLY A 37 0.85 23.20 -3.29
C GLY A 37 0.66 21.75 -2.86
N LEU A 38 1.45 21.32 -1.86
CA LEU A 38 1.68 19.90 -1.53
C LEU A 38 0.45 19.14 -1.01
N ASP A 39 -0.52 19.83 -0.40
CA ASP A 39 -1.72 19.24 0.22
C ASP A 39 -3.00 19.46 -0.60
N SER A 40 -2.89 19.87 -1.88
CA SER A 40 -4.08 20.06 -2.70
C SER A 40 -4.73 18.73 -3.09
N LEU A 41 -6.07 18.72 -3.05
CA LEU A 41 -6.92 17.62 -3.55
C LEU A 41 -7.21 17.74 -5.06
N HIS A 42 -6.92 18.89 -5.66
CA HIS A 42 -7.18 19.14 -7.07
C HIS A 42 -5.86 19.17 -7.84
N HIS A 43 -5.86 18.56 -9.02
CA HIS A 43 -4.70 18.51 -9.90
C HIS A 43 -5.03 19.14 -11.25
N SER A 44 -4.04 19.83 -11.81
CA SER A 44 -4.02 20.26 -13.19
C SER A 44 -3.39 19.15 -14.03
N LEU A 45 -3.97 18.90 -15.20
CA LEU A 45 -3.44 18.00 -16.21
C LEU A 45 -3.11 18.82 -17.46
N VAL A 46 -1.83 18.94 -17.78
CA VAL A 46 -1.33 19.77 -18.88
C VAL A 46 -0.62 18.88 -19.89
N SER A 47 -0.75 19.16 -21.19
CA SER A 47 0.04 18.45 -22.20
C SER A 47 1.53 18.64 -21.93
N ALA A 48 2.32 17.56 -21.92
CA ALA A 48 3.75 17.62 -21.68
C ALA A 48 4.51 18.41 -22.77
N GLU A 49 3.91 18.58 -23.96
CA GLU A 49 4.43 19.45 -25.03
C GLU A 49 4.29 20.94 -24.68
N ASP A 50 3.24 21.29 -23.93
CA ASP A 50 2.94 22.66 -23.50
C ASP A 50 3.65 23.01 -22.18
N VAL A 51 4.22 22.02 -21.48
CA VAL A 51 5.03 22.28 -20.29
C VAL A 51 6.40 22.81 -20.74
N PRO A 52 6.82 24.01 -20.31
CA PRO A 52 8.14 24.56 -20.63
C PRO A 52 9.24 23.83 -19.84
N ILE A 53 9.47 22.56 -20.13
CA ILE A 53 10.57 21.78 -19.56
C ILE A 53 11.84 22.14 -20.32
N ARG A 54 12.69 22.99 -19.73
CA ARG A 54 14.06 23.15 -20.21
C ARG A 54 14.78 21.81 -20.02
N GLY A 55 15.13 21.16 -21.13
CA GLY A 55 15.72 19.83 -21.15
C GLY A 55 16.89 19.68 -20.16
N GLY A 56 16.82 18.65 -19.32
CA GLY A 56 17.93 18.19 -18.48
C GLY A 56 18.40 16.83 -18.96
N ALA A 57 19.71 16.66 -19.15
CA ALA A 57 20.28 15.37 -19.53
C ALA A 57 20.37 14.45 -18.31
N CYS A 58 19.84 13.23 -18.41
CA CYS A 58 20.17 12.14 -17.50
C CYS A 58 21.28 11.27 -18.12
N GLY A 59 22.48 11.28 -17.53
CA GLY A 59 23.53 10.31 -17.81
C GLY A 59 24.89 10.92 -18.16
N HIS A 60 25.87 10.59 -17.31
CA HIS A 60 27.33 10.57 -17.51
C HIS A 60 28.05 11.80 -18.11
N GLY A 61 28.97 12.34 -17.32
CA GLY A 61 30.19 12.98 -17.83
C GLY A 61 30.29 14.47 -17.56
N HIS A 62 31.12 14.80 -16.58
CA HIS A 62 31.66 16.14 -16.38
C HIS A 62 32.46 16.53 -17.64
N GLN A 63 31.97 17.43 -18.47
CA GLN A 63 32.82 18.25 -19.34
C GLN A 63 32.29 19.68 -19.36
N THR A 64 33.15 20.57 -18.85
CA THR A 64 33.08 22.01 -19.04
C THR A 64 33.02 22.33 -20.53
N GLY A 65 31.88 22.86 -20.99
CA GLY A 65 31.73 23.35 -22.35
C GLY A 65 30.62 24.40 -22.39
N HIS A 66 30.95 25.59 -22.87
CA HIS A 66 30.02 26.69 -23.09
C HIS A 66 28.76 26.23 -23.86
N PRO A 67 27.60 26.89 -23.64
CA PRO A 67 26.38 26.59 -24.39
C PRO A 67 26.60 26.93 -25.87
N ASN A 68 26.82 25.89 -26.68
CA ASN A 68 26.83 26.01 -28.13
C ASN A 68 25.37 26.06 -28.60
N LEU A 69 25.02 27.11 -29.34
CA LEU A 69 23.73 27.34 -30.04
C LEU A 69 23.22 26.15 -30.88
N LEU A 70 24.02 25.10 -31.08
CA LEU A 70 23.61 23.88 -31.76
C LEU A 70 22.73 22.94 -30.91
N SER A 71 22.77 23.03 -29.58
CA SER A 71 21.96 22.16 -28.72
C SER A 71 20.47 22.47 -28.77
N ASP A 72 20.10 23.72 -29.08
CA ASP A 72 18.69 24.13 -29.26
C ASP A 72 18.09 23.67 -30.59
N LEU A 73 18.92 23.42 -31.61
CA LEU A 73 18.52 22.89 -32.92
C LEU A 73 18.32 21.37 -32.91
N LEU A 74 18.83 20.67 -31.90
CA LEU A 74 18.75 19.20 -31.75
C LEU A 74 17.62 18.73 -30.80
N LYS A 75 16.74 19.64 -30.35
CA LYS A 75 15.54 19.31 -29.56
C LYS A 75 14.69 18.13 -30.10
N PRO A 76 14.62 17.83 -31.42
CA PRO A 76 13.84 16.69 -31.89
C PRO A 76 14.53 15.32 -31.72
N LEU A 77 15.85 15.26 -31.44
CA LEU A 77 16.62 14.03 -31.61
C LEU A 77 16.81 13.17 -30.36
N HIS A 78 16.34 13.62 -29.20
CA HIS A 78 16.31 12.79 -28.00
C HIS A 78 14.87 12.40 -27.70
N PRO A 79 14.43 11.16 -28.04
CA PRO A 79 13.10 10.71 -27.70
C PRO A 79 12.94 10.81 -26.18
N PHE A 80 11.89 11.52 -25.76
CA PHE A 80 11.52 11.62 -24.35
C PHE A 80 11.47 10.20 -23.74
N PRO A 81 12.12 9.92 -22.61
CA PRO A 81 12.15 8.59 -22.04
C PRO A 81 10.73 8.16 -21.63
N ARG A 82 10.17 7.16 -22.33
CA ARG A 82 8.77 6.69 -22.15
C ARG A 82 8.66 5.41 -21.31
N VAL A 83 9.78 4.88 -20.86
CA VAL A 83 9.85 3.64 -20.07
C VAL A 83 10.63 3.87 -18.80
N PHE A 84 10.06 3.43 -17.68
CA PHE A 84 10.78 3.42 -16.41
C PHE A 84 11.95 2.44 -16.46
N SER A 85 13.09 2.86 -15.92
CA SER A 85 14.23 1.97 -15.68
C SER A 85 13.84 0.85 -14.70
N ARG A 86 14.56 -0.29 -14.73
CA ARG A 86 14.35 -1.37 -13.74
C ARG A 86 14.52 -0.87 -12.29
N CYS A 87 15.42 0.08 -12.06
CA CYS A 87 15.61 0.70 -10.75
C CYS A 87 14.36 1.49 -10.32
N SER A 88 13.83 2.33 -11.21
CA SER A 88 12.63 3.13 -10.95
C SER A 88 11.41 2.27 -10.67
N LYS A 89 11.22 1.18 -11.42
CA LYS A 89 10.14 0.21 -11.16
C LYS A 89 10.27 -0.41 -9.77
N ARG A 90 11.46 -0.92 -9.44
CA ARG A 90 11.71 -1.52 -8.12
C ARG A 90 11.55 -0.51 -6.99
N ASP A 91 11.97 0.73 -7.17
CA ASP A 91 11.82 1.77 -6.14
C ASP A 91 10.34 2.12 -5.93
N LEU A 92 9.53 2.14 -6.99
CA LEU A 92 8.08 2.31 -6.93
C LEU A 92 7.39 1.11 -6.25
N ASP A 93 7.76 -0.12 -6.62
CA ASP A 93 7.23 -1.34 -5.98
C ASP A 93 7.54 -1.34 -4.47
N ASN A 94 8.76 -0.95 -4.09
CA ASN A 94 9.15 -0.81 -2.69
C ASN A 94 8.38 0.29 -1.95
N TYR A 95 7.95 1.35 -2.66
CA TYR A 95 7.13 2.40 -2.08
C TYR A 95 5.72 1.86 -1.78
N PHE A 96 5.10 1.14 -2.71
CA PHE A 96 3.80 0.50 -2.49
C PHE A 96 3.85 -0.57 -1.40
N GLN A 97 4.90 -1.41 -1.37
CA GLN A 97 5.12 -2.40 -0.31
C GLN A 97 5.39 -1.81 1.07
N LYS A 98 5.52 -0.48 1.21
CA LYS A 98 5.65 0.18 2.51
C LYS A 98 4.37 0.92 2.93
N GLY A 99 3.29 0.76 2.17
CA GLY A 99 2.03 1.46 2.36
C GLY A 99 2.00 2.85 1.73
N GLY A 100 2.91 3.15 0.80
CA GLY A 100 2.84 4.38 0.02
C GLY A 100 1.72 4.32 -1.01
N GLY A 101 1.03 5.44 -1.28
CA GLY A 101 0.03 5.52 -2.35
C GLY A 101 -1.25 4.72 -2.11
N MET A 102 -1.67 4.52 -0.85
CA MET A 102 -2.85 3.72 -0.49
C MET A 102 -4.13 4.11 -1.24
N CYS A 103 -4.30 5.39 -1.53
CA CYS A 103 -5.48 5.87 -2.26
C CYS A 103 -5.52 5.42 -3.73
N LEU A 104 -4.36 5.06 -4.34
CA LEU A 104 -4.27 4.67 -5.75
C LEU A 104 -4.85 3.28 -6.03
N PHE A 105 -5.19 2.54 -4.98
CA PHE A 105 -5.85 1.23 -5.08
C PHE A 105 -7.38 1.36 -5.16
N ASN A 106 -7.92 2.57 -4.97
CA ASN A 106 -9.34 2.83 -5.04
C ASN A 106 -9.74 3.15 -6.47
N MET A 107 -10.64 2.32 -7.01
CA MET A 107 -11.27 2.58 -8.31
C MET A 107 -12.02 3.92 -8.23
N PRO A 108 -11.88 4.81 -9.23
CA PRO A 108 -12.62 6.07 -9.25
C PRO A 108 -14.13 5.82 -9.34
N ASP A 109 -14.93 6.80 -8.90
CA ASP A 109 -16.38 6.76 -9.12
C ASP A 109 -16.65 6.94 -10.61
N MET A 110 -17.33 5.97 -11.20
CA MET A 110 -17.63 5.96 -12.63
C MET A 110 -18.61 7.09 -13.02
N LYS A 111 -19.29 7.71 -12.06
CA LYS A 111 -20.14 8.89 -12.31
C LYS A 111 -19.35 10.15 -12.62
N ASP A 112 -18.10 10.20 -12.20
CA ASP A 112 -17.20 11.34 -12.38
C ASP A 112 -16.33 11.19 -13.65
N LEU A 113 -16.58 10.15 -14.46
CA LEU A 113 -15.87 9.92 -15.71
C LEU A 113 -16.10 11.07 -16.70
N VAL A 114 -15.00 11.68 -17.12
CA VAL A 114 -14.98 12.74 -18.14
C VAL A 114 -14.88 12.06 -19.50
N GLY A 115 -15.99 12.00 -20.24
CA GLY A 115 -16.03 11.31 -21.52
C GLY A 115 -17.41 10.90 -22.03
N GLY A 116 -18.37 10.81 -21.10
CA GLY A 116 -19.70 10.29 -21.41
C GLY A 116 -19.70 8.78 -21.51
N LYS A 117 -20.91 8.20 -21.40
CA LYS A 117 -21.10 6.76 -21.31
C LYS A 117 -20.89 6.06 -22.64
N ARG A 118 -20.02 5.05 -22.70
CA ARG A 118 -19.75 4.29 -23.93
C ARG A 118 -19.32 2.86 -23.64
N CYS A 119 -20.21 1.94 -23.98
CA CYS A 119 -19.89 0.52 -24.05
C CYS A 119 -18.68 0.23 -24.96
N GLY A 120 -17.74 -0.54 -24.43
CA GLY A 120 -16.49 -0.94 -25.06
C GLY A 120 -15.29 -0.07 -24.67
N ASN A 121 -15.44 0.83 -23.69
CA ASN A 121 -14.36 1.67 -23.18
C ASN A 121 -13.60 1.02 -22.00
N GLY A 122 -14.06 -0.15 -21.52
CA GLY A 122 -13.47 -0.92 -20.42
C GLY A 122 -13.88 -0.46 -19.02
N PHE A 123 -14.82 0.49 -18.90
CA PHE A 123 -15.33 1.00 -17.63
C PHE A 123 -16.81 0.68 -17.50
N VAL A 124 -17.21 0.06 -16.38
CA VAL A 124 -18.61 -0.26 -16.15
C VAL A 124 -19.36 0.99 -15.69
N GLU A 125 -20.12 1.59 -16.59
CA GLU A 125 -20.87 2.82 -16.36
C GLU A 125 -22.35 2.56 -16.04
N ASP A 126 -23.04 3.59 -15.53
CA ASP A 126 -24.48 3.51 -15.20
C ASP A 126 -25.31 3.11 -16.44
N GLY A 127 -25.79 1.87 -16.46
CA GLY A 127 -26.54 1.27 -17.57
C GLY A 127 -25.90 0.01 -18.16
N GLU A 128 -24.66 -0.28 -17.78
CA GLU A 128 -23.88 -1.43 -18.24
C GLU A 128 -23.70 -2.44 -17.10
N GLU A 129 -23.64 -3.73 -17.43
CA GLU A 129 -23.39 -4.81 -16.45
C GLU A 129 -21.93 -5.27 -16.47
N CYS A 130 -21.24 -5.07 -17.60
CA CYS A 130 -19.83 -5.37 -17.79
C CYS A 130 -19.28 -4.60 -18.99
N ASP A 131 -17.98 -4.31 -18.99
CA ASP A 131 -17.30 -3.77 -20.17
C ASP A 131 -15.89 -4.37 -20.24
N CYS A 132 -15.64 -5.15 -21.30
CA CYS A 132 -14.37 -5.84 -21.55
C CYS A 132 -13.52 -5.19 -22.64
N GLY A 133 -13.84 -3.95 -23.03
CA GLY A 133 -13.24 -3.24 -24.16
C GLY A 133 -13.99 -3.48 -25.46
N GLU A 134 -13.39 -3.04 -26.57
CA GLU A 134 -13.99 -3.17 -27.90
C GLU A 134 -14.13 -4.65 -28.31
N THR A 135 -15.04 -4.92 -29.24
CA THR A 135 -15.44 -6.27 -29.65
C THR A 135 -14.28 -7.12 -30.20
N GLU A 136 -13.28 -6.48 -30.82
CA GLU A 136 -12.08 -7.13 -31.35
C GLU A 136 -11.06 -7.50 -30.27
N GLU A 137 -11.09 -6.81 -29.12
CA GLU A 137 -10.13 -6.97 -28.02
C GLU A 137 -10.69 -7.82 -26.86
N CYS A 138 -12.01 -7.87 -26.74
CA CYS A 138 -12.67 -8.58 -25.65
C CYS A 138 -12.47 -10.09 -25.76
N SER A 139 -11.63 -10.62 -24.87
CA SER A 139 -11.43 -12.07 -24.66
C SER A 139 -12.23 -12.62 -23.46
N ASN A 140 -13.11 -11.79 -22.89
CA ASN A 140 -13.86 -12.14 -21.68
C ASN A 140 -15.04 -13.06 -21.99
N ASP A 141 -15.03 -14.27 -21.42
CA ASP A 141 -16.09 -15.25 -21.64
C ASP A 141 -17.41 -14.90 -20.96
N CYS A 142 -17.42 -13.96 -20.01
CA CYS A 142 -18.57 -13.60 -19.19
C CYS A 142 -19.31 -12.35 -19.68
N CYS A 143 -18.68 -11.54 -20.55
CA CYS A 143 -19.22 -10.27 -21.02
C CYS A 143 -19.56 -10.29 -22.51
N ASN A 144 -20.69 -9.69 -22.89
CA ASN A 144 -21.00 -9.45 -24.28
C ASN A 144 -20.51 -8.06 -24.71
N ALA A 145 -19.42 -8.03 -25.46
CA ALA A 145 -18.77 -6.78 -25.89
C ALA A 145 -19.64 -5.88 -26.79
N ASN A 146 -20.68 -6.41 -27.43
CA ASN A 146 -21.51 -5.62 -28.33
C ASN A 146 -22.50 -4.69 -27.61
N ASN A 147 -22.91 -5.06 -26.39
CA ASN A 147 -23.98 -4.39 -25.67
C ASN A 147 -23.70 -4.24 -24.16
N CYS A 148 -22.52 -4.62 -23.69
CA CYS A 148 -22.07 -4.46 -22.31
C CYS A 148 -23.01 -5.12 -21.27
N THR A 149 -23.61 -6.24 -21.66
CA THR A 149 -24.41 -7.09 -20.76
C THR A 149 -23.65 -8.36 -20.39
N LEU A 150 -23.94 -8.90 -19.21
CA LEU A 150 -23.42 -10.20 -18.83
C LEU A 150 -24.00 -11.29 -19.74
N LYS A 151 -23.20 -12.32 -20.03
CA LYS A 151 -23.69 -13.52 -20.73
C LYS A 151 -24.59 -14.34 -19.80
N GLU A 152 -25.38 -15.24 -20.38
CA GLU A 152 -26.25 -16.13 -19.60
C GLU A 152 -25.45 -16.84 -18.50
N GLU A 153 -26.06 -16.89 -17.30
CA GLU A 153 -25.48 -17.45 -16.07
C GLU A 153 -24.27 -16.71 -15.47
N ALA A 154 -23.73 -15.66 -16.10
CA ALA A 154 -22.66 -14.86 -15.51
C ALA A 154 -23.21 -13.94 -14.41
N GLN A 155 -22.48 -13.83 -13.30
CA GLN A 155 -22.74 -12.87 -12.21
C GLN A 155 -21.74 -11.71 -12.21
N CYS A 156 -20.61 -11.90 -12.87
CA CYS A 156 -19.56 -10.91 -13.00
C CYS A 156 -18.69 -11.23 -14.23
N ALA A 157 -17.93 -10.24 -14.68
CA ALA A 157 -16.96 -10.40 -15.76
C ALA A 157 -15.55 -9.91 -15.39
N HIS A 158 -15.44 -8.90 -14.52
CA HIS A 158 -14.18 -8.22 -14.21
C HIS A 158 -13.89 -8.26 -12.71
N GLY A 159 -12.73 -7.75 -12.28
CA GLY A 159 -12.39 -7.55 -10.88
C GLY A 159 -11.82 -8.79 -10.17
N VAL A 160 -11.01 -8.54 -9.14
CA VAL A 160 -10.28 -9.59 -8.38
C VAL A 160 -11.19 -10.51 -7.56
N CYS A 161 -12.45 -10.10 -7.33
CA CYS A 161 -13.48 -10.88 -6.67
C CYS A 161 -14.42 -11.61 -7.64
N CYS A 162 -14.05 -11.69 -8.93
CA CYS A 162 -14.73 -12.53 -9.92
C CYS A 162 -13.86 -13.74 -10.29
N GLU A 163 -14.45 -14.93 -10.34
CA GLU A 163 -13.77 -16.16 -10.73
C GLU A 163 -14.75 -17.06 -11.49
N GLY A 164 -14.40 -17.43 -12.73
CA GLY A 164 -15.25 -18.27 -13.57
C GLY A 164 -16.66 -17.70 -13.79
N CYS A 165 -16.76 -16.39 -14.07
CA CYS A 165 -18.01 -15.65 -14.21
C CYS A 165 -18.92 -15.64 -12.97
N LYS A 166 -18.42 -16.04 -11.80
CA LYS A 166 -19.15 -16.05 -10.53
C LYS A 166 -18.46 -15.16 -9.49
N LEU A 167 -19.25 -14.56 -8.62
CA LEU A 167 -18.71 -13.79 -7.50
C LEU A 167 -18.02 -14.73 -6.52
N LYS A 168 -16.80 -14.36 -6.10
CA LYS A 168 -16.10 -15.07 -5.04
C LYS A 168 -16.91 -14.99 -3.75
N GLN A 169 -16.82 -16.04 -2.94
CA GLN A 169 -17.51 -16.11 -1.66
C GLN A 169 -17.12 -14.92 -0.76
N ALA A 170 -18.13 -14.37 -0.07
CA ALA A 170 -17.92 -13.34 0.94
C ALA A 170 -16.85 -13.78 1.96
N GLY A 171 -15.88 -12.90 2.23
CA GLY A 171 -14.75 -13.17 3.11
C GLY A 171 -13.53 -13.80 2.47
N THR A 172 -13.52 -13.99 1.15
CA THR A 172 -12.29 -14.30 0.41
C THR A 172 -11.37 -13.10 0.41
N MET A 173 -10.14 -13.22 0.92
CA MET A 173 -9.17 -12.11 0.91
C MET A 173 -8.82 -11.73 -0.54
N CYS A 174 -9.08 -10.48 -0.91
CA CYS A 174 -8.76 -9.95 -2.23
C CYS A 174 -7.52 -9.04 -2.22
N ARG A 175 -7.17 -8.48 -1.06
CA ARG A 175 -5.93 -7.73 -0.87
C ARG A 175 -5.34 -8.01 0.50
N GLY A 176 -4.04 -8.33 0.53
CA GLY A 176 -3.28 -8.45 1.78
C GLY A 176 -2.66 -7.12 2.19
N PRO A 177 -2.27 -6.96 3.47
CA PRO A 177 -1.64 -5.74 3.95
C PRO A 177 -0.23 -5.60 3.34
N ALA A 178 0.09 -4.41 2.84
CA ALA A 178 1.40 -4.05 2.31
C ALA A 178 2.44 -3.83 3.42
N GLY A 179 2.02 -3.41 4.62
CA GLY A 179 2.92 -3.16 5.75
C GLY A 179 2.21 -3.12 7.09
N ALA A 180 2.94 -2.76 8.16
CA ALA A 180 2.41 -2.74 9.52
C ALA A 180 1.30 -1.70 9.77
N CYS A 181 1.13 -0.74 8.86
CA CYS A 181 0.10 0.30 8.93
C CYS A 181 -1.07 0.05 7.98
N ASP A 182 -1.12 -1.10 7.31
CA ASP A 182 -2.13 -1.43 6.32
C ASP A 182 -3.06 -2.55 6.84
N LEU A 183 -4.30 -2.56 6.38
CA LEU A 183 -5.30 -3.57 6.75
C LEU A 183 -5.60 -4.47 5.53
N PRO A 184 -6.05 -5.71 5.73
CA PRO A 184 -6.53 -6.55 4.64
C PRO A 184 -7.96 -6.20 4.21
N GLU A 185 -8.30 -6.47 2.95
CA GLU A 185 -9.69 -6.46 2.46
C GLU A 185 -10.12 -7.81 1.89
N TYR A 186 -11.42 -8.03 2.00
CA TYR A 186 -12.10 -9.26 1.67
C TYR A 186 -13.27 -8.98 0.74
N CYS A 187 -13.47 -9.87 -0.24
CA CYS A 187 -14.61 -9.84 -1.13
C CYS A 187 -15.91 -9.84 -0.32
N THR A 188 -16.85 -8.97 -0.68
CA THR A 188 -18.16 -8.88 -0.01
C THR A 188 -19.10 -10.01 -0.42
N GLY A 189 -18.82 -10.68 -1.55
CA GLY A 189 -19.70 -11.65 -2.19
C GLY A 189 -20.86 -11.03 -2.97
N GLY A 190 -21.03 -9.70 -2.89
CA GLY A 190 -22.03 -8.95 -3.66
C GLY A 190 -21.42 -8.03 -4.72
N SER A 191 -20.09 -7.95 -4.80
CA SER A 191 -19.37 -7.13 -5.77
C SER A 191 -18.21 -7.90 -6.39
N PRO A 192 -17.94 -7.72 -7.69
CA PRO A 192 -16.78 -8.30 -8.35
C PRO A 192 -15.46 -7.59 -8.03
N TYR A 193 -15.54 -6.40 -7.42
CA TYR A 193 -14.38 -5.61 -7.03
C TYR A 193 -14.05 -5.81 -5.55
N CYS A 194 -12.75 -5.72 -5.24
CA CYS A 194 -12.32 -5.63 -3.85
C CYS A 194 -12.81 -4.30 -3.25
N PRO A 195 -13.21 -4.25 -1.98
CA PRO A 195 -13.51 -2.98 -1.31
C PRO A 195 -12.34 -1.99 -1.38
N SER A 196 -12.64 -0.71 -1.13
CA SER A 196 -11.64 0.35 -1.08
C SER A 196 -10.54 0.01 -0.07
N ASN A 197 -9.30 0.31 -0.44
CA ASN A 197 -8.12 0.13 0.40
C ASN A 197 -8.23 1.03 1.63
N VAL A 198 -8.29 0.41 2.80
CA VAL A 198 -8.27 1.09 4.09
C VAL A 198 -7.03 0.66 4.87
N TYR A 199 -6.49 1.58 5.65
CA TYR A 199 -5.27 1.39 6.42
C TYR A 199 -5.49 1.82 7.87
N LEU A 200 -4.54 1.56 8.76
CA LEU A 200 -4.63 2.00 10.14
C LEU A 200 -4.73 3.52 10.22
N LEU A 201 -5.66 4.03 11.02
CA LEU A 201 -5.85 5.45 11.23
C LEU A 201 -4.55 6.10 11.73
N ASP A 202 -4.27 7.30 11.25
CA ASP A 202 -3.06 8.05 11.58
C ASP A 202 -2.86 8.16 13.09
N GLY A 203 -1.61 7.94 13.52
CA GLY A 203 -1.24 7.86 14.93
C GLY A 203 -1.25 6.47 15.53
N SER A 204 -1.82 5.48 14.85
CA SER A 204 -1.72 4.09 15.27
C SER A 204 -0.26 3.68 15.41
N SER A 205 0.09 2.99 16.49
CA SER A 205 1.48 2.61 16.73
C SER A 205 1.95 1.53 15.76
N CYS A 206 3.16 1.66 15.26
CA CYS A 206 3.80 0.66 14.41
C CYS A 206 5.26 0.45 14.82
N GLN A 207 5.90 -0.59 14.26
CA GLN A 207 7.28 -0.98 14.61
C GLN A 207 7.46 -1.15 16.13
N PHE A 208 6.56 -1.92 16.77
CA PHE A 208 6.61 -2.21 18.21
C PHE A 208 6.67 -0.97 19.13
N GLY A 209 5.98 0.13 18.78
CA GLY A 209 6.00 1.36 19.59
C GLY A 209 7.02 2.41 19.16
N HIS A 210 7.92 2.06 18.25
CA HIS A 210 8.99 2.96 17.81
C HIS A 210 8.55 3.99 16.78
N ALA A 211 7.35 3.86 16.21
CA ALA A 211 6.82 4.76 15.21
C ALA A 211 5.30 4.87 15.26
N TYR A 212 4.76 5.77 14.44
CA TYR A 212 3.34 5.97 14.25
C TYR A 212 3.00 5.85 12.75
N CYS A 213 1.82 5.33 12.46
CA CYS A 213 1.26 5.29 11.13
C CYS A 213 0.89 6.69 10.67
N TYR A 214 1.21 7.00 9.42
CA TYR A 214 0.85 8.25 8.78
C TYR A 214 0.60 7.99 7.29
N ASN A 215 -0.63 8.24 6.82
CA ASN A 215 -1.08 7.96 5.46
C ASN A 215 -0.75 6.53 5.00
N GLY A 216 -0.97 5.53 5.87
CA GLY A 216 -0.73 4.12 5.59
C GLY A 216 0.72 3.66 5.67
N MET A 217 1.67 4.57 5.93
CA MET A 217 3.10 4.25 6.06
C MET A 217 3.55 4.27 7.52
N CYS A 218 4.48 3.36 7.88
CA CYS A 218 5.17 3.37 9.17
C CYS A 218 6.51 4.13 9.06
N LEU A 219 6.48 5.45 9.26
CA LEU A 219 7.62 6.33 8.96
C LEU A 219 8.67 6.38 10.09
N THR A 220 9.94 6.13 9.76
CA THR A 220 11.07 6.20 10.69
C THR A 220 12.29 6.87 10.06
N HIS A 221 13.12 7.52 10.88
CA HIS A 221 14.43 8.04 10.44
C HIS A 221 15.30 6.93 9.84
N GLU A 222 15.24 5.71 10.38
CA GLU A 222 16.04 4.59 9.90
C GLU A 222 15.65 4.18 8.48
N GLN A 223 14.37 4.02 8.21
CA GLN A 223 13.89 3.67 6.87
C GLN A 223 14.24 4.76 5.85
N GLN A 224 14.14 6.04 6.21
CA GLN A 224 14.54 7.13 5.32
C GLN A 224 16.06 7.11 5.07
N CYS A 225 16.88 6.85 6.10
CA CYS A 225 18.32 6.66 5.90
C CYS A 225 18.64 5.47 4.98
N LEU A 226 17.96 4.32 5.13
CA LEU A 226 18.10 3.17 4.24
C LEU A 226 17.67 3.48 2.80
N GLN A 227 16.64 4.31 2.61
CA GLN A 227 16.20 4.76 1.29
C GLN A 227 17.25 5.66 0.64
N LEU A 228 17.80 6.61 1.39
CA LEU A 228 18.79 7.56 0.88
C LEU A 228 20.18 6.96 0.68
N TRP A 229 20.62 6.04 1.54
CA TRP A 229 22.01 5.58 1.56
C TRP A 229 22.20 4.08 1.28
N GLY A 230 21.11 3.32 1.22
CA GLY A 230 21.14 1.87 1.02
C GLY A 230 21.32 1.08 2.31
N TYR A 231 21.54 -0.22 2.13
CA TYR A 231 21.60 -1.19 3.21
C TYR A 231 22.71 -0.85 4.23
N GLY A 232 22.42 -1.01 5.52
CA GLY A 232 23.34 -0.72 6.62
C GLY A 232 23.36 0.75 7.08
N ALA A 233 22.63 1.63 6.40
CA ALA A 233 22.43 3.00 6.87
C ALA A 233 21.51 3.06 8.09
N ARG A 234 21.82 3.94 9.04
CA ARG A 234 21.07 4.16 10.28
C ARG A 234 20.92 5.65 10.56
N PRO A 235 20.02 6.08 11.45
CA PRO A 235 19.99 7.46 11.92
C PRO A 235 21.32 7.85 12.57
N ALA A 236 21.75 9.09 12.39
CA ALA A 236 22.89 9.63 13.13
C ALA A 236 22.50 9.89 14.60
N HIS A 237 23.50 10.18 15.44
CA HIS A 237 23.28 10.59 16.82
C HIS A 237 22.48 11.89 16.90
N ASP A 238 21.70 12.08 17.98
CA ASP A 238 20.83 13.26 18.17
C ASP A 238 21.60 14.58 18.10
N ALA A 239 22.85 14.59 18.59
CA ALA A 239 23.76 15.73 18.49
C ALA A 239 23.97 16.20 17.04
N CYS A 240 24.02 15.27 16.07
CA CYS A 240 24.11 15.61 14.66
C CYS A 240 22.89 16.38 14.17
N PHE A 241 21.68 15.94 14.55
CA PHE A 241 20.47 16.67 14.19
C PHE A 241 20.47 18.07 14.81
N GLN A 242 20.79 18.17 16.10
CA GLN A 242 20.73 19.43 16.84
C GLN A 242 21.75 20.45 16.33
N ASP A 243 23.01 20.07 16.21
CA ASP A 243 24.08 21.02 15.84
C ASP A 243 24.03 21.37 14.35
N VAL A 244 23.85 20.38 13.48
CA VAL A 244 23.84 20.63 12.02
C VAL A 244 22.61 21.45 11.65
N ASN A 245 21.43 21.12 12.18
CA ASN A 245 20.20 21.83 11.80
C ASN A 245 20.03 23.19 12.48
N ALA A 246 20.76 23.48 13.56
CA ALA A 246 20.84 24.82 14.15
C ALA A 246 21.58 25.83 13.27
N ALA A 247 22.34 25.37 12.26
CA ALA A 247 23.09 26.25 11.35
C ALA A 247 22.17 27.13 10.50
N GLY A 248 21.03 26.60 10.03
CA GLY A 248 20.09 27.31 9.15
C GLY A 248 20.70 27.65 7.80
N ASN A 249 21.32 26.67 7.15
CA ASN A 249 21.89 26.79 5.81
C ASN A 249 21.40 25.65 4.91
N ALA A 250 21.91 25.56 3.68
CA ALA A 250 21.46 24.55 2.71
C ALA A 250 21.64 23.09 3.16
N PHE A 251 22.52 22.82 4.12
CA PHE A 251 22.88 21.47 4.55
C PHE A 251 22.24 21.06 5.89
N GLY A 252 21.86 22.05 6.70
CA GLY A 252 21.18 21.84 7.98
C GLY A 252 20.21 22.98 8.27
N ASN A 253 18.91 22.67 8.24
CA ASN A 253 17.82 23.63 8.40
C ASN A 253 16.50 22.92 8.74
N CYS A 254 15.51 23.70 9.16
CA CYS A 254 14.10 23.31 9.32
C CYS A 254 13.27 23.84 8.14
N GLY A 255 13.76 23.63 6.91
CA GLY A 255 13.20 24.13 5.66
C GLY A 255 13.49 25.60 5.40
N LYS A 256 12.66 26.20 4.54
CA LYS A 256 12.76 27.60 4.14
C LYS A 256 11.55 28.40 4.59
N ASP A 257 11.75 29.67 4.90
CA ASP A 257 10.65 30.62 5.12
C ASP A 257 9.98 31.01 3.78
N GLY A 258 8.92 31.82 3.86
CA GLY A 258 8.21 32.29 2.66
C GLY A 258 9.04 33.20 1.74
N GLN A 259 10.24 33.63 2.17
CA GLN A 259 11.19 34.41 1.38
C GLN A 259 12.29 33.53 0.77
N GLY A 260 12.28 32.22 1.04
CA GLY A 260 13.25 31.26 0.54
C GLY A 260 14.53 31.14 1.38
N ASN A 261 14.60 31.80 2.54
CA ASN A 261 15.75 31.72 3.44
C ASN A 261 15.68 30.46 4.30
N TYR A 262 16.82 29.82 4.54
CA TYR A 262 16.89 28.63 5.39
C TYR A 262 16.61 28.99 6.86
N MET A 263 15.64 28.31 7.45
CA MET A 263 15.28 28.47 8.86
C MET A 263 16.18 27.60 9.74
N LYS A 264 16.69 28.17 10.83
CA LYS A 264 17.38 27.42 11.88
C LYS A 264 16.38 26.57 12.65
N CYS A 265 16.77 25.36 13.03
CA CYS A 265 15.97 24.54 13.91
C CYS A 265 16.17 24.90 15.37
N GLU A 266 15.07 24.93 16.13
CA GLU A 266 15.11 24.79 17.58
C GLU A 266 15.58 23.37 17.95
N LYS A 267 16.18 23.20 19.13
CA LYS A 267 16.69 21.89 19.58
C LYS A 267 15.60 20.81 19.59
N SER A 268 14.37 21.16 19.96
CA SER A 268 13.22 20.25 19.97
C SER A 268 12.74 19.87 18.56
N ASP A 269 12.96 20.75 17.57
CA ASP A 269 12.51 20.58 16.19
C ASP A 269 13.60 19.97 15.30
N ALA A 270 14.83 19.85 15.81
CA ALA A 270 16.00 19.41 15.05
C ALA A 270 15.82 18.04 14.35
N LYS A 271 15.06 17.11 14.97
CA LYS A 271 14.74 15.79 14.37
C LYS A 271 13.72 15.84 13.23
N CYS A 272 13.16 17.02 12.93
CA CYS A 272 12.22 17.26 11.85
C CYS A 272 12.77 18.18 10.74
N GLY A 273 14.05 18.58 10.86
CA GLY A 273 14.76 19.33 9.83
C GLY A 273 15.43 18.42 8.78
N LYS A 274 16.65 18.78 8.34
CA LYS A 274 17.44 17.93 7.45
C LYS A 274 17.82 16.61 8.14
N ILE A 275 17.63 15.51 7.43
CA ILE A 275 17.94 14.18 7.94
C ILE A 275 19.45 13.96 8.06
N GLN A 276 19.87 13.41 9.20
CA GLN A 276 21.25 13.03 9.46
C GLN A 276 21.33 11.51 9.60
N CYS A 277 22.24 10.88 8.87
CA CYS A 277 22.41 9.44 8.80
C CYS A 277 23.86 9.04 9.12
N HIS A 278 24.04 7.78 9.49
CA HIS A 278 25.32 7.10 9.53
C HIS A 278 25.32 6.01 8.45
N SER A 279 26.29 6.03 7.53
CA SER A 279 26.40 5.05 6.46
C SER A 279 27.83 4.92 5.95
N ALA A 280 28.24 3.70 5.60
CA ALA A 280 29.52 3.41 4.93
C ALA A 280 29.49 3.71 3.42
N ALA A 281 28.32 3.97 2.84
CA ALA A 281 28.18 4.27 1.42
C ALA A 281 28.95 5.55 1.04
N LYS A 282 29.62 5.54 -0.12
CA LYS A 282 30.39 6.69 -0.61
C LYS A 282 29.51 7.85 -1.09
N LYS A 283 28.30 7.55 -1.58
CA LYS A 283 27.32 8.54 -2.05
C LYS A 283 25.89 8.10 -1.73
N PRO A 284 24.95 9.04 -1.56
CA PRO A 284 23.53 8.71 -1.52
C PRO A 284 23.04 8.09 -2.84
N LYS A 285 21.89 7.43 -2.78
CA LYS A 285 21.11 7.03 -3.95
C LYS A 285 20.51 8.28 -4.61
N GLY A 286 20.43 8.26 -5.94
CA GLY A 286 20.03 9.41 -6.76
C GLY A 286 21.21 10.03 -7.50
N THR A 287 21.00 10.42 -8.74
CA THR A 287 22.04 11.00 -9.61
C THR A 287 22.35 12.46 -9.25
N ASN A 288 21.38 13.16 -8.65
CA ASN A 288 21.46 14.56 -8.22
C ASN A 288 21.68 14.72 -6.71
N ALA A 289 22.09 13.67 -6.00
CA ALA A 289 22.31 13.68 -4.56
C ALA A 289 23.81 13.62 -4.23
N VAL A 290 24.27 14.47 -3.31
CA VAL A 290 25.65 14.52 -2.84
C VAL A 290 25.75 14.33 -1.33
N SER A 291 26.82 13.67 -0.91
CA SER A 291 27.15 13.48 0.51
C SER A 291 27.65 14.79 1.11
N ILE A 292 27.09 15.18 2.25
CA ILE A 292 27.58 16.29 3.06
C ILE A 292 28.05 15.72 4.40
N ASP A 293 29.37 15.75 4.61
CA ASP A 293 29.97 15.33 5.86
C ASP A 293 30.27 16.57 6.71
N THR A 294 29.78 16.61 7.95
CA THR A 294 29.99 17.71 8.91
C THR A 294 30.57 17.15 10.20
N THR A 295 31.67 17.70 10.68
CA THR A 295 32.24 17.31 11.97
C THR A 295 31.72 18.27 13.04
N ILE A 296 31.06 17.72 14.06
CA ILE A 296 30.62 18.48 15.23
C ILE A 296 31.49 18.12 16.43
N ARG A 297 31.53 19.00 17.43
CA ARG A 297 32.18 18.77 18.71
C ARG A 297 31.13 18.71 19.80
N THR A 298 30.95 17.53 20.39
CA THR A 298 29.98 17.30 21.48
C THR A 298 30.68 16.51 22.58
N ASP A 299 30.54 16.95 23.83
CA ASP A 299 31.17 16.33 25.02
C ASP A 299 32.69 16.07 24.89
N GLY A 300 33.41 16.96 24.19
CA GLY A 300 34.85 16.83 23.96
C GLY A 300 35.26 15.79 22.92
N MET A 301 34.29 15.11 22.27
CA MET A 301 34.53 14.16 21.18
C MET A 301 34.12 14.76 19.83
N GLU A 302 34.90 14.47 18.79
CA GLU A 302 34.53 14.81 17.41
C GLU A 302 33.61 13.73 16.84
N VAL A 303 32.39 14.12 16.50
CA VAL A 303 31.39 13.24 15.89
C VAL A 303 31.20 13.65 14.43
N LYS A 304 31.33 12.67 13.53
CA LYS A 304 31.12 12.89 12.10
C LYS A 304 29.66 12.64 11.73
N CYS A 305 28.98 13.71 11.34
CA CYS A 305 27.60 13.71 10.88
C CYS A 305 27.56 13.65 9.36
N ARG A 306 26.59 12.93 8.81
CA ARG A 306 26.45 12.76 7.36
C ARG A 306 25.01 13.02 6.92
N GLY A 307 24.85 14.06 6.12
CA GLY A 307 23.59 14.45 5.48
C GLY A 307 23.67 14.31 3.97
N THR A 308 22.54 14.54 3.30
CA THR A 308 22.47 14.59 1.84
C THR A 308 21.92 15.92 1.37
N TYR A 309 22.54 16.47 0.33
CA TYR A 309 22.00 17.60 -0.41
C TYR A 309 21.61 17.13 -1.80
N VAL A 310 20.36 17.40 -2.17
CA VAL A 310 19.84 17.03 -3.49
C VAL A 310 19.67 18.30 -4.29
N TYR A 311 20.36 18.37 -5.44
CA TYR A 311 20.18 19.45 -6.38
C TYR A 311 18.81 19.28 -7.03
N SER A 312 17.83 20.07 -6.60
CA SER A 312 16.66 20.33 -7.42
C SER A 312 17.12 21.15 -8.63
N THR A 313 16.68 20.78 -9.84
CA THR A 313 16.88 21.61 -11.03
C THR A 313 16.43 23.04 -10.71
N GLN A 314 17.25 24.00 -11.13
CA GLN A 314 17.32 25.36 -10.62
C GLN A 314 15.98 26.10 -10.50
N ASP A 315 16.05 27.12 -9.62
CA ASP A 315 15.00 28.02 -9.15
C ASP A 315 14.06 27.33 -8.16
N GLY A 316 13.99 27.85 -6.94
CA GLY A 316 13.17 27.37 -5.82
C GLY A 316 11.66 27.48 -6.06
N GLN A 317 11.22 27.01 -7.22
CA GLN A 317 9.90 27.06 -7.82
C GLN A 317 9.38 25.64 -8.12
N GLY A 318 10.18 24.60 -7.84
CA GLY A 318 9.70 23.21 -7.83
C GLY A 318 9.28 22.82 -6.42
N ASP A 319 7.97 22.64 -6.18
CA ASP A 319 7.45 22.12 -4.89
C ASP A 319 7.70 20.60 -4.69
N LEU A 320 8.77 20.05 -5.28
CA LEU A 320 9.23 18.70 -4.98
C LEU A 320 9.88 18.72 -3.58
N PRO A 321 9.35 17.97 -2.60
CA PRO A 321 9.90 17.95 -1.25
C PRO A 321 11.34 17.44 -1.28
N ASP A 322 12.27 18.19 -0.68
CA ASP A 322 13.68 17.80 -0.55
C ASP A 322 13.75 16.44 0.17
N PRO A 323 14.19 15.36 -0.50
CA PRO A 323 14.19 14.02 0.08
C PRO A 323 15.19 13.90 1.26
N GLY A 324 16.06 14.89 1.43
CA GLY A 324 16.93 15.05 2.59
C GLY A 324 16.31 15.83 3.76
N LEU A 325 15.03 16.22 3.71
CA LEU A 325 14.25 16.65 4.87
C LEU A 325 13.52 15.46 5.48
N VAL A 326 13.41 15.42 6.81
CA VAL A 326 12.65 14.38 7.49
C VAL A 326 11.17 14.44 7.08
N MET A 327 10.61 13.30 6.70
CA MET A 327 9.23 13.21 6.21
C MET A 327 8.22 13.56 7.31
N THR A 328 7.17 14.30 6.94
CA THR A 328 6.00 14.55 7.80
C THR A 328 5.40 13.21 8.27
N GLY A 329 5.00 13.13 9.53
CA GLY A 329 4.50 11.91 10.18
C GLY A 329 5.58 11.08 10.89
N THR A 330 6.87 11.34 10.63
CA THR A 330 7.97 10.62 11.32
C THR A 330 7.96 10.92 12.82
N LYS A 331 8.06 9.88 13.66
CA LYS A 331 8.16 10.05 15.12
C LYS A 331 9.41 10.85 15.48
N CYS A 332 9.24 11.95 16.22
CA CYS A 332 10.35 12.80 16.69
C CYS A 332 10.47 12.84 18.22
N GLY A 333 9.49 12.29 18.93
CA GLY A 333 9.46 12.10 20.37
C GLY A 333 8.26 11.24 20.78
N GLU A 334 8.13 10.93 22.06
CA GLU A 334 6.95 10.23 22.56
C GLU A 334 5.69 11.09 22.39
N GLY A 335 4.67 10.54 21.75
CA GLY A 335 3.44 11.25 21.39
C GLY A 335 3.65 12.41 20.40
N LYS A 336 4.79 12.46 19.70
CA LYS A 336 5.14 13.57 18.79
C LYS A 336 5.58 13.09 17.41
N VAL A 337 5.13 13.81 16.39
CA VAL A 337 5.49 13.58 14.98
C VAL A 337 5.99 14.85 14.33
N CYS A 338 6.79 14.69 13.29
CA CYS A 338 7.21 15.80 12.45
C CYS A 338 6.03 16.32 11.63
N ARG A 339 5.70 17.60 11.79
CA ARG A 339 4.69 18.31 10.99
C ARG A 339 5.17 19.72 10.74
N ASP A 340 5.10 20.16 9.48
CA ASP A 340 5.56 21.48 9.05
C ASP A 340 7.01 21.78 9.46
N ARG A 341 7.86 20.74 9.47
CA ARG A 341 9.28 20.77 9.87
C ARG A 341 9.50 21.07 11.36
N ARG A 342 8.49 20.85 12.21
CA ARG A 342 8.55 20.98 13.67
C ARG A 342 8.16 19.68 14.36
N CYS A 343 8.66 19.46 15.57
CA CYS A 343 8.30 18.29 16.35
C CYS A 343 7.07 18.59 17.21
N GLN A 344 5.89 18.27 16.69
CA GLN A 344 4.62 18.66 17.29
C GLN A 344 3.98 17.48 18.01
N ASN A 345 3.17 17.78 19.04
CA ASN A 345 2.29 16.78 19.65
C ASN A 345 1.37 16.24 18.57
N ALA A 346 1.37 14.92 18.47
CA ALA A 346 0.49 14.25 17.57
C ALA A 346 -0.85 14.11 18.30
N SER A 347 -1.76 15.07 18.04
CA SER A 347 -3.09 15.10 18.65
C SER A 347 -3.93 13.96 18.06
N PHE A 348 -3.80 12.77 18.64
CA PHE A 348 -4.50 11.56 18.21
C PHE A 348 -5.90 11.43 18.81
N SER A 349 -6.56 12.55 19.13
CA SER A 349 -7.88 12.56 19.78
C SER A 349 -8.94 11.80 18.97
N GLU A 350 -8.84 11.86 17.64
CA GLU A 350 -9.72 11.11 16.73
C GLU A 350 -9.48 9.60 16.85
N LEU A 351 -8.22 9.18 16.94
CA LEU A 351 -7.83 7.79 17.12
C LEU A 351 -8.29 7.27 18.50
N GLU A 352 -8.05 8.02 19.57
CA GLU A 352 -8.45 7.63 20.94
C GLU A 352 -9.97 7.47 21.04
N SER A 353 -10.72 8.45 20.53
CA SER A 353 -12.18 8.39 20.45
C SER A 353 -12.65 7.19 19.61
N CYS A 354 -11.96 6.92 18.49
CA CYS A 354 -12.31 5.80 17.64
C CYS A 354 -12.07 4.44 18.33
N ILE A 355 -10.89 4.23 18.94
CA ILE A 355 -10.54 2.98 19.64
C ILE A 355 -11.53 2.71 20.77
N ALA A 356 -11.93 3.75 21.50
CA ALA A 356 -12.92 3.62 22.57
C ALA A 356 -14.27 3.06 22.06
N ARG A 357 -14.69 3.42 20.85
CA ARG A 357 -15.92 2.88 20.22
C ARG A 357 -15.77 1.45 19.73
N CYS A 358 -14.54 0.97 19.54
CA CYS A 358 -14.24 -0.40 19.11
C CYS A 358 -14.16 -1.40 20.29
N HIS A 359 -14.55 -0.99 21.50
CA HIS A 359 -14.59 -1.85 22.71
C HIS A 359 -13.28 -2.59 23.02
N ASN A 360 -12.12 -2.07 22.59
CA ASN A 360 -10.81 -2.73 22.69
C ASN A 360 -10.76 -4.12 22.01
N HIS A 361 -11.60 -4.35 21.01
CA HIS A 361 -11.72 -5.60 20.24
C HIS A 361 -11.46 -5.38 18.75
N GLY A 362 -10.67 -4.37 18.43
CA GLY A 362 -10.29 -4.01 17.08
C GLY A 362 -9.44 -2.76 17.04
N VAL A 363 -9.12 -2.36 15.81
CA VAL A 363 -8.35 -1.15 15.49
C VAL A 363 -9.21 -0.19 14.68
N CYS A 364 -8.75 1.05 14.52
CA CYS A 364 -9.42 2.03 13.69
C CYS A 364 -8.79 2.13 12.31
N ASN A 365 -9.62 2.09 11.28
CA ASN A 365 -9.18 2.29 9.91
C ASN A 365 -9.22 3.78 9.51
N SER A 366 -8.67 4.08 8.33
CA SER A 366 -8.58 5.44 7.75
C SER A 366 -9.92 6.13 7.52
N ASN A 367 -11.03 5.39 7.49
CA ASN A 367 -12.39 5.94 7.40
C ASN A 367 -12.99 6.24 8.78
N GLY A 368 -12.24 6.00 9.86
CA GLY A 368 -12.72 6.18 11.23
C GLY A 368 -13.69 5.09 11.70
N ASN A 369 -13.71 3.93 11.06
CA ASN A 369 -14.51 2.77 11.46
C ASN A 369 -13.65 1.69 12.12
N CYS A 370 -14.29 0.83 12.92
CA CYS A 370 -13.59 -0.28 13.56
C CYS A 370 -13.33 -1.42 12.58
N HIS A 371 -12.08 -1.87 12.56
CA HIS A 371 -11.66 -3.14 11.99
C HIS A 371 -11.48 -4.14 13.13
N CYS A 372 -12.47 -5.02 13.30
CA CYS A 372 -12.59 -5.90 14.44
C CYS A 372 -11.67 -7.11 14.36
N ASP A 373 -11.17 -7.51 15.53
CA ASP A 373 -10.39 -8.71 15.71
C ASP A 373 -11.24 -9.97 15.47
N ARG A 374 -10.55 -11.08 15.25
CA ARG A 374 -11.18 -12.39 15.16
C ARG A 374 -12.04 -12.67 16.39
N GLY A 375 -13.30 -13.00 16.17
CA GLY A 375 -14.26 -13.27 17.24
C GLY A 375 -15.24 -12.13 17.48
N TRP A 376 -15.06 -10.97 16.85
CA TRP A 376 -15.91 -9.78 17.02
C TRP A 376 -16.49 -9.28 15.70
N ALA A 377 -17.68 -8.70 15.74
CA ALA A 377 -18.41 -8.21 14.57
C ALA A 377 -18.32 -6.67 14.46
N PRO A 378 -18.08 -6.13 13.25
CA PRO A 378 -18.31 -4.71 13.00
C PRO A 378 -19.80 -4.35 13.19
N PRO A 379 -20.15 -3.07 13.43
CA PRO A 379 -19.31 -1.87 13.31
C PRO A 379 -18.54 -1.46 14.57
N PHE A 380 -18.88 -1.99 15.74
CA PHE A 380 -18.31 -1.53 17.03
C PHE A 380 -17.49 -2.59 17.78
N CYS A 381 -17.35 -3.80 17.22
CA CYS A 381 -16.64 -4.91 17.85
C CYS A 381 -17.18 -5.31 19.24
N GLU A 382 -18.47 -5.08 19.48
CA GLU A 382 -19.14 -5.39 20.75
C GLU A 382 -19.75 -6.81 20.75
N LYS A 383 -20.13 -7.31 19.58
CA LYS A 383 -20.85 -8.59 19.44
C LYS A 383 -19.93 -9.67 18.87
N PRO A 384 -20.15 -10.96 19.20
CA PRO A 384 -19.40 -12.04 18.59
C PRO A 384 -19.53 -12.04 17.05
N GLY A 385 -18.43 -12.27 16.35
CA GLY A 385 -18.37 -12.22 14.89
C GLY A 385 -17.11 -12.83 14.30
N LEU A 386 -16.96 -12.70 12.99
CA LEU A 386 -15.81 -13.27 12.26
C LEU A 386 -14.61 -12.31 12.16
N GLY A 387 -14.76 -11.04 12.54
CA GLY A 387 -13.78 -9.97 12.36
C GLY A 387 -14.07 -9.10 11.12
N GLY A 388 -13.16 -8.17 10.84
CA GLY A 388 -13.21 -7.29 9.68
C GLY A 388 -13.83 -5.93 9.97
N SER A 389 -14.10 -5.17 8.92
CA SER A 389 -14.68 -3.82 9.01
C SER A 389 -15.91 -3.73 8.10
N VAL A 390 -16.76 -2.73 8.36
CA VAL A 390 -17.79 -2.30 7.40
C VAL A 390 -17.17 -1.87 6.06
N ASP A 391 -15.90 -1.45 6.05
CA ASP A 391 -15.19 -1.00 4.85
C ASP A 391 -14.38 -2.11 4.14
N SER A 392 -14.04 -3.21 4.83
CA SER A 392 -13.10 -4.23 4.32
C SER A 392 -13.78 -5.56 3.97
N GLY A 393 -15.10 -5.62 3.99
CA GLY A 393 -15.88 -6.84 3.83
C GLY A 393 -15.87 -7.75 5.07
N PRO A 394 -16.76 -8.76 5.14
CA PRO A 394 -16.79 -9.70 6.26
C PRO A 394 -15.59 -10.64 6.18
N VAL A 395 -14.98 -11.01 7.31
CA VAL A 395 -13.93 -12.03 7.30
C VAL A 395 -14.55 -13.42 7.20
N GLN A 396 -14.02 -14.32 6.37
CA GLN A 396 -14.31 -15.75 6.47
C GLN A 396 -13.02 -16.56 6.59
N TYR A 397 -12.99 -17.45 7.60
CA TYR A 397 -11.93 -18.42 7.73
C TYR A 397 -12.33 -19.68 6.96
N HIS A 398 -11.51 -20.08 5.99
CA HIS A 398 -11.64 -21.39 5.38
C HIS A 398 -11.55 -22.47 6.46
N SER A 399 -12.66 -23.14 6.75
CA SER A 399 -12.78 -24.16 7.79
C SER A 399 -12.22 -25.52 7.34
N GLN A 400 -11.01 -25.53 6.79
CA GLN A 400 -10.29 -26.79 6.51
C GLN A 400 -10.14 -27.63 7.77
N LEU A 401 -10.00 -26.99 8.94
CA LEU A 401 -9.89 -27.67 10.23
C LEU A 401 -11.16 -28.42 10.63
N GLY A 402 -12.35 -27.84 10.41
CA GLY A 402 -13.62 -28.50 10.76
C GLY A 402 -13.89 -29.71 9.88
N LEU A 403 -13.57 -29.59 8.59
CA LEU A 403 -13.73 -30.68 7.62
C LEU A 403 -12.72 -31.81 7.87
N VAL A 404 -11.46 -31.47 8.19
CA VAL A 404 -10.41 -32.44 8.58
C VAL A 404 -10.76 -33.14 9.90
N VAL A 405 -11.20 -32.40 10.93
CA VAL A 405 -11.63 -32.99 12.21
C VAL A 405 -12.84 -33.89 12.02
N GLY A 406 -13.82 -33.47 11.20
CA GLY A 406 -14.97 -34.28 10.82
C GLY A 406 -14.58 -35.58 10.12
N LEU A 407 -13.69 -35.51 9.13
CA LEU A 407 -13.17 -36.70 8.44
C LEU A 407 -12.40 -37.61 9.39
N LEU A 408 -11.56 -37.06 10.27
CA LEU A 408 -10.83 -37.85 11.28
C LEU A 408 -11.77 -38.58 12.25
N LEU A 409 -12.85 -37.94 12.71
CA LEU A 409 -13.87 -38.60 13.54
C LEU A 409 -14.58 -39.73 12.79
N VAL A 410 -14.92 -39.52 11.51
CA VAL A 410 -15.57 -40.55 10.69
C VAL A 410 -14.65 -41.76 10.48
N PHE A 411 -13.38 -41.53 10.10
CA PHE A 411 -12.45 -42.60 9.76
C PHE A 411 -11.82 -43.30 10.97
N LEU A 412 -11.57 -42.60 12.09
CA LEU A 412 -10.91 -43.18 13.26
C LEU A 412 -11.88 -43.70 14.32
N VAL A 413 -13.13 -43.20 14.36
CA VAL A 413 -14.07 -43.57 15.42
C VAL A 413 -15.30 -44.29 14.85
N LEU A 414 -16.03 -43.66 13.93
CA LEU A 414 -17.31 -44.19 13.46
C LEU A 414 -17.15 -45.45 12.61
N LEU A 415 -16.27 -45.42 11.59
CA LEU A 415 -16.05 -46.58 10.72
C LEU A 415 -15.49 -47.81 11.45
N PRO A 416 -14.43 -47.69 12.29
CA PRO A 416 -13.96 -48.81 13.09
C PRO A 416 -15.01 -49.31 14.09
N GLY A 417 -15.77 -48.40 14.72
CA GLY A 417 -16.86 -48.77 15.62
C GLY A 417 -17.96 -49.60 14.93
N VAL A 418 -18.36 -49.21 13.72
CA VAL A 418 -19.33 -49.96 12.91
C VAL A 418 -18.76 -51.32 12.48
N LEU A 419 -17.50 -51.38 12.05
CA LEU A 419 -16.86 -52.64 11.67
C LEU A 419 -16.73 -53.60 12.85
N ILE A 420 -16.37 -53.11 14.04
CA ILE A 420 -16.33 -53.90 15.28
C ILE A 420 -17.74 -54.38 15.63
N ALA A 421 -18.75 -53.52 15.56
CA ALA A 421 -20.13 -53.91 15.83
C ALA A 421 -20.63 -54.99 14.86
N LEU A 422 -20.33 -54.87 13.56
CA LEU A 422 -20.65 -55.86 12.54
C LEU A 422 -19.88 -57.18 12.76
N TYR A 423 -18.62 -57.09 13.17
CA TYR A 423 -17.80 -58.24 13.53
C TYR A 423 -18.36 -58.96 14.76
N CYS A 424 -18.69 -58.23 15.82
CA CYS A 424 -19.37 -58.76 17.01
C CYS A 424 -20.73 -59.38 16.69
N TYR A 425 -21.51 -58.74 15.80
CA TYR A 425 -22.78 -59.30 15.33
C TYR A 425 -22.58 -60.60 14.56
N LYS A 426 -21.61 -60.65 13.63
CA LYS A 426 -21.27 -61.87 12.90
C LYS A 426 -20.75 -62.99 13.80
N ILE A 427 -19.93 -62.67 14.80
CA ILE A 427 -19.47 -63.63 15.81
C ILE A 427 -20.65 -64.19 16.60
N LYS A 428 -21.52 -63.32 17.12
CA LYS A 428 -22.70 -63.73 17.89
C LYS A 428 -23.68 -64.59 17.08
N ASN A 429 -23.79 -64.32 15.78
CA ASN A 429 -24.66 -65.05 14.86
C ASN A 429 -23.96 -66.22 14.14
N SER A 430 -22.66 -66.41 14.36
CA SER A 430 -21.89 -67.54 13.83
C SER A 430 -22.31 -68.83 14.52
N TYR A 431 -22.41 -69.91 13.74
CA TYR A 431 -22.77 -71.25 14.21
C TYR A 431 -21.91 -71.73 15.39
N TYR A 432 -20.67 -71.23 15.50
CA TYR A 432 -19.75 -71.56 16.60
C TYR A 432 -20.25 -71.07 17.98
N HIS A 433 -20.78 -69.85 18.09
CA HIS A 433 -21.30 -69.34 19.36
C HIS A 433 -22.64 -69.97 19.75
N ARG A 434 -23.49 -70.27 18.75
CA ARG A 434 -24.70 -71.08 18.99
C ARG A 434 -24.34 -72.47 19.50
N TRP A 435 -23.34 -73.12 18.90
CA TRP A 435 -22.85 -74.44 19.31
C TRP A 435 -22.24 -74.43 20.73
N LEU A 436 -21.41 -73.44 21.07
CA LEU A 436 -20.87 -73.27 22.43
C LEU A 436 -21.97 -73.05 23.48
N SER A 437 -22.97 -72.21 23.18
CA SER A 437 -24.12 -71.99 24.06
C SER A 437 -24.94 -73.26 24.26
N GLN A 438 -25.10 -74.07 23.22
CA GLN A 438 -25.75 -75.39 23.31
C GLN A 438 -24.92 -76.36 24.16
N ARG A 439 -23.59 -76.33 24.03
CA ARG A 439 -22.69 -77.22 24.77
C ARG A 439 -22.67 -76.90 26.26
N GLU A 440 -22.64 -75.61 26.65
CA GLU A 440 -22.76 -75.21 28.06
C GLU A 440 -24.13 -75.55 28.67
N LYS A 441 -25.22 -75.44 27.90
CA LYS A 441 -26.55 -75.88 28.35
C LYS A 441 -26.60 -77.40 28.59
N ASN A 442 -25.99 -78.18 27.72
CA ASN A 442 -25.92 -79.64 27.88
C ASN A 442 -25.04 -80.03 29.09
N THR A 443 -23.94 -79.31 29.34
CA THR A 443 -23.05 -79.59 30.47
C THR A 443 -23.66 -79.22 31.84
N LYS A 444 -24.64 -78.30 31.86
CA LYS A 444 -25.43 -77.96 33.06
C LYS A 444 -26.64 -78.86 33.29
N ALA A 445 -27.06 -79.63 32.29
CA ALA A 445 -28.13 -80.63 32.44
C ALA A 445 -27.60 -81.99 32.94
N ASP A 446 -26.30 -82.26 32.75
CA ASP A 446 -25.59 -83.45 33.24
C ASP A 446 -24.99 -83.29 34.67
N ARG A 447 -25.24 -82.15 35.33
CA ARG A 447 -24.87 -81.88 36.74
C ARG A 447 -26.12 -81.65 37.55
#